data_AF-A0A940P143-F1
#
_entry.id   AF-A0A940P143-F1
#
_cell.length_a   1.000
_cell.length_b   1.000
_cell.length_c   1.000
_cell.angle_alpha   90.00
_cell.angle_beta   90.00
_cell.angle_gamma   90.00
#
_symmetry.space_group_name_H-M   'P 1'
#
loop_
_entity.id
_entity.type
_entity.pdbx_description
1 polymer ?
#
loop_
_entity_poly.entity_id
_entity_poly.type
_entity_poly.pdbx_seq_one_letter_code
_entity_poly.pdbx_strand_id
1 'polypeptide(L)'
;MLDGYPMQFNVTARRSGKSWYIAASTIKSRNVDIKLSDLIGEGTYNAYIFADNYNGSDLNVSVQENLTAEDTISMELMDKGGFVIKLTPGSMKLTTPYTNYINYEAEDAKLSGKSSVTSGKDGKFSSGGAYVGYVGGAGNGVTFDNVRVDTAGKYTLRIYYISGEPRSLKVDVNGKFVQKIDNCYANKGDWTGLRAVNIDVELAGGVNTIKLYNDQGNGPSIDRIAIAIPERELRGDLNFDGKCDLLDLILLTKYIHGLAGFNEEQFAIADMDGNGEVDVFDLAAFKKMLLS
;
A
#
# COMPACT_ATOMS: atom_id res chain seq x y z
N MET A 1 -6.08 -29.31 0.51
CA MET A 1 -6.63 -28.82 1.79
C MET A 1 -5.65 -29.28 2.84
N LEU A 2 -5.18 -28.39 3.72
CA LEU A 2 -4.20 -28.72 4.75
C LEU A 2 -4.89 -29.10 6.07
N ASP A 3 -5.96 -28.38 6.41
CA ASP A 3 -6.80 -28.66 7.57
C ASP A 3 -8.19 -28.04 7.35
N GLY A 4 -9.15 -28.41 8.17
CA GLY A 4 -10.45 -27.77 8.20
C GLY A 4 -11.55 -28.69 8.71
N TYR A 5 -12.62 -28.05 9.18
CA TYR A 5 -13.84 -28.71 9.58
C TYR A 5 -15.03 -27.94 9.00
N PRO A 6 -15.95 -28.63 8.28
CA PRO A 6 -17.09 -27.98 7.64
C PRO A 6 -17.85 -27.06 8.60
N MET A 7 -18.21 -25.87 8.10
CA MET A 7 -18.91 -24.83 8.87
C MET A 7 -18.17 -24.33 10.13
N GLN A 8 -16.85 -24.51 10.23
CA GLN A 8 -16.05 -23.95 11.33
C GLN A 8 -14.82 -23.21 10.84
N PHE A 9 -13.98 -23.87 10.05
CA PHE A 9 -12.75 -23.29 9.54
C PHE A 9 -12.23 -24.10 8.34
N ASN A 10 -11.35 -23.49 7.57
CA ASN A 10 -10.61 -24.15 6.51
C ASN A 10 -9.18 -23.62 6.45
N VAL A 11 -8.24 -24.49 6.06
CA VAL A 11 -6.88 -24.15 5.69
C VAL A 11 -6.59 -24.79 4.35
N THR A 12 -6.29 -23.98 3.34
CA THR A 12 -6.11 -24.44 1.97
C THR A 12 -4.80 -23.92 1.42
N ALA A 13 -4.02 -24.80 0.79
CA ALA A 13 -2.83 -24.43 0.04
C ALA A 13 -3.02 -24.72 -1.45
N ARG A 14 -2.48 -23.82 -2.29
CA ARG A 14 -2.36 -23.98 -3.75
C ARG A 14 -0.93 -23.67 -4.17
N ARG A 15 -0.43 -24.35 -5.20
CA ARG A 15 0.94 -24.18 -5.71
C ARG A 15 0.93 -23.56 -7.10
N SER A 16 1.87 -22.65 -7.36
CA SER A 16 2.22 -22.17 -8.69
C SER A 16 3.74 -22.07 -8.81
N GLY A 17 4.33 -22.89 -9.69
CA GLY A 17 5.79 -23.03 -9.80
C GLY A 17 6.41 -23.48 -8.47
N LYS A 18 7.37 -22.68 -7.96
CA LYS A 18 7.99 -22.90 -6.65
C LYS A 18 7.26 -22.21 -5.49
N SER A 19 6.23 -21.41 -5.75
CA SER A 19 5.52 -20.66 -4.71
C SER A 19 4.25 -21.37 -4.27
N TRP A 20 3.91 -21.21 -2.99
CA TRP A 20 2.67 -21.67 -2.38
C TRP A 20 1.83 -20.50 -1.88
N TYR A 21 0.53 -20.63 -2.02
CA TYR A 21 -0.48 -19.70 -1.54
C TYR A 21 -1.36 -20.44 -0.55
N ILE A 22 -1.26 -20.07 0.72
CA ILE A 22 -1.96 -20.70 1.82
C ILE A 22 -2.99 -19.71 2.33
N ALA A 23 -4.23 -20.13 2.53
CA ALA A 23 -5.27 -19.28 3.07
C ALA A 23 -6.03 -20.03 4.15
N ALA A 24 -6.38 -19.32 5.22
CA ALA A 24 -7.25 -19.84 6.25
C ALA A 24 -8.35 -18.85 6.62
N SER A 25 -9.51 -19.37 6.98
CA SER A 25 -10.60 -18.59 7.56
C SER A 25 -11.28 -19.40 8.65
N THR A 26 -11.84 -18.72 9.65
CA THR A 26 -12.49 -19.36 10.79
C THR A 26 -13.76 -18.61 11.21
N ILE A 27 -14.72 -19.31 11.82
CA ILE A 27 -15.87 -18.67 12.50
C ILE A 27 -15.50 -18.30 13.94
N LYS A 28 -14.62 -19.08 14.57
CA LYS A 28 -14.19 -18.92 15.97
C LYS A 28 -12.68 -18.90 16.08
N SER A 29 -12.17 -18.04 16.97
CA SER A 29 -10.75 -17.88 17.23
C SER A 29 -10.05 -19.21 17.48
N ARG A 30 -8.87 -19.36 16.90
CA ARG A 30 -8.08 -20.59 16.96
C ARG A 30 -6.66 -20.37 16.47
N ASN A 31 -5.78 -21.28 16.87
CA ASN A 31 -4.45 -21.41 16.30
C ASN A 31 -4.47 -22.37 15.11
N VAL A 32 -3.69 -22.04 14.09
CA VAL A 32 -3.43 -22.87 12.91
C VAL A 32 -1.92 -23.01 12.78
N ASP A 33 -1.45 -24.25 12.79
CA ASP A 33 -0.05 -24.58 12.58
C ASP A 33 0.14 -25.17 11.18
N ILE A 34 1.03 -24.58 10.38
CA ILE A 34 1.37 -25.04 9.05
C ILE A 34 2.80 -25.58 9.08
N LYS A 35 2.94 -26.90 9.07
CA LYS A 35 4.23 -27.56 8.94
C LYS A 35 4.75 -27.40 7.52
N LEU A 36 5.93 -26.80 7.36
CA LEU A 36 6.45 -26.52 6.04
C LEU A 36 6.91 -27.78 5.30
N SER A 37 7.24 -28.85 6.03
CA SER A 37 7.50 -30.19 5.48
C SER A 37 6.38 -30.72 4.59
N ASP A 38 5.14 -30.27 4.80
CA ASP A 38 3.98 -30.71 4.02
C ASP A 38 3.86 -29.98 2.68
N LEU A 39 4.64 -28.91 2.48
CA LEU A 39 4.55 -27.99 1.33
C LEU A 39 5.86 -27.91 0.54
N ILE A 40 7.00 -27.85 1.22
CA ILE A 40 8.30 -27.57 0.64
C ILE A 40 9.31 -28.68 0.97
N GLY A 41 10.26 -28.90 0.07
CA GLY A 41 11.40 -29.79 0.28
C GLY A 41 12.64 -28.99 0.68
N GLU A 42 13.82 -29.41 0.20
CA GLU A 42 15.05 -28.68 0.43
C GLU A 42 15.02 -27.27 -0.18
N GLY A 43 15.56 -26.30 0.56
CA GLY A 43 15.65 -24.90 0.16
C GLY A 43 15.19 -23.95 1.24
N THR A 44 15.27 -22.67 0.91
CA THR A 44 14.95 -21.57 1.81
C THR A 44 13.82 -20.75 1.20
N TYR A 45 12.86 -20.36 2.04
CA TYR A 45 11.63 -19.70 1.64
C TYR A 45 11.32 -18.50 2.54
N ASN A 46 10.65 -17.51 1.97
CA ASN A 46 10.07 -16.39 2.69
C ASN A 46 8.55 -16.54 2.69
N ALA A 47 7.93 -16.32 3.84
CA ALA A 47 6.48 -16.27 4.01
C ALA A 47 6.02 -14.83 4.17
N TYR A 48 5.28 -14.34 3.17
CA TYR A 48 4.59 -13.05 3.21
C TYR A 48 3.17 -13.28 3.70
N ILE A 49 2.88 -12.83 4.92
CA ILE A 49 1.67 -13.15 5.67
C ILE A 49 0.79 -11.90 5.74
N PHE A 50 -0.42 -12.02 5.21
CA PHE A 50 -1.48 -11.03 5.23
C PHE A 50 -2.55 -11.53 6.18
N ALA A 51 -2.66 -10.94 7.36
CA ALA A 51 -3.58 -11.37 8.41
C ALA A 51 -4.28 -10.18 9.03
N ASP A 52 -5.39 -10.40 9.71
CA ASP A 52 -6.03 -9.35 10.49
C ASP A 52 -5.06 -8.83 11.58
N ASN A 53 -5.07 -7.53 11.84
CA ASN A 53 -4.31 -6.91 12.93
C ASN A 53 -4.92 -7.27 14.31
N TYR A 54 -4.22 -7.01 15.42
CA TYR A 54 -4.61 -7.47 16.77
C TYR A 54 -6.03 -7.10 17.22
N ASN A 55 -6.60 -6.00 16.70
CA ASN A 55 -7.96 -5.54 17.01
C ASN A 55 -8.97 -5.83 15.89
N GLY A 56 -8.58 -6.51 14.80
CA GLY A 56 -9.42 -6.87 13.66
C GLY A 56 -9.96 -5.68 12.87
N SER A 57 -9.34 -4.50 12.99
CA SER A 57 -9.77 -3.29 12.30
C SER A 57 -9.14 -3.12 10.92
N ASP A 58 -8.01 -3.79 10.67
CA ASP A 58 -7.24 -3.65 9.44
C ASP A 58 -6.41 -4.90 9.14
N LEU A 59 -5.79 -4.94 7.96
CA LEU A 59 -4.87 -5.98 7.54
C LEU A 59 -3.44 -5.61 7.95
N ASN A 60 -2.75 -6.53 8.60
CA ASN A 60 -1.32 -6.47 8.88
C ASN A 60 -0.56 -7.36 7.90
N VAL A 61 0.56 -6.85 7.38
CA VAL A 61 1.50 -7.62 6.57
C VAL A 61 2.77 -7.86 7.38
N SER A 62 3.11 -9.12 7.57
CA SER A 62 4.38 -9.53 8.20
C SER A 62 5.15 -10.46 7.28
N VAL A 63 6.48 -10.46 7.41
CA VAL A 63 7.36 -11.35 6.64
C VAL A 63 8.14 -12.22 7.60
N GLN A 64 8.12 -13.52 7.38
CA GLN A 64 9.05 -14.47 8.00
C GLN A 64 10.03 -14.95 6.94
N GLU A 65 11.31 -14.74 7.18
CA GLU A 65 12.37 -15.01 6.21
C GLU A 65 13.15 -16.26 6.59
N ASN A 66 13.84 -16.82 5.59
CA ASN A 66 14.78 -17.91 5.76
C ASN A 66 14.19 -19.23 6.31
N LEU A 67 12.91 -19.48 6.03
CA LEU A 67 12.19 -20.67 6.44
C LEU A 67 12.62 -21.90 5.63
N THR A 68 12.61 -23.06 6.28
CA THR A 68 12.98 -24.37 5.74
C THR A 68 11.84 -25.38 5.95
N ALA A 69 11.97 -26.58 5.40
CA ALA A 69 10.99 -27.65 5.60
C ALA A 69 10.82 -28.07 7.07
N GLU A 70 11.80 -27.78 7.94
CA GLU A 70 11.74 -28.09 9.38
C GLU A 70 10.89 -27.09 10.18
N ASP A 71 10.61 -25.93 9.59
CA ASP A 71 9.89 -24.86 10.28
C ASP A 71 8.38 -25.08 10.27
N THR A 72 7.70 -24.46 11.24
CA THR A 72 6.24 -24.40 11.32
C THR A 72 5.81 -22.95 11.42
N ILE A 73 4.89 -22.53 10.55
CA ILE A 73 4.25 -21.22 10.65
C ILE A 73 3.00 -21.37 11.52
N SER A 74 3.00 -20.75 12.69
CA SER A 74 1.86 -20.70 13.59
C SER A 74 1.13 -19.36 13.48
N MET A 75 -0.16 -19.42 13.21
CA MET A 75 -1.04 -18.25 13.06
C MET A 75 -2.19 -18.32 14.06
N GLU A 76 -2.42 -17.23 14.79
CA GLU A 76 -3.63 -17.04 15.58
C GLU A 76 -4.69 -16.35 14.72
N LEU A 77 -5.82 -17.02 14.48
CA LEU A 77 -6.98 -16.41 13.84
C LEU A 77 -7.94 -15.91 14.91
N MET A 78 -8.46 -14.69 14.72
CA MET A 78 -9.54 -14.14 15.55
C MET A 78 -10.91 -14.74 15.18
N ASP A 79 -11.93 -14.45 15.99
CA ASP A 79 -13.33 -14.75 15.64
C ASP A 79 -13.68 -14.11 14.28
N LYS A 80 -14.14 -14.93 13.33
CA LYS A 80 -14.44 -14.54 11.93
C LYS A 80 -13.24 -14.04 11.13
N GLY A 81 -12.03 -14.24 11.63
CA GLY A 81 -10.79 -13.79 10.99
C GLY A 81 -10.24 -14.76 9.95
N GLY A 82 -9.13 -14.36 9.35
CA GLY A 82 -8.41 -15.17 8.39
C GLY A 82 -7.00 -14.66 8.09
N PHE A 83 -6.31 -15.42 7.26
CA PHE A 83 -5.02 -15.01 6.71
C PHE A 83 -4.83 -15.53 5.29
N VAL A 84 -3.88 -14.91 4.58
CA VAL A 84 -3.27 -15.42 3.36
C VAL A 84 -1.76 -15.37 3.51
N ILE A 85 -1.06 -16.43 3.09
CA ILE A 85 0.40 -16.51 3.07
C ILE A 85 0.84 -16.80 1.64
N LYS A 86 1.78 -16.00 1.12
CA LYS A 86 2.60 -16.38 -0.04
C LYS A 86 3.94 -16.90 0.48
N LEU A 87 4.18 -18.20 0.34
CA LEU A 87 5.45 -18.84 0.65
C LEU A 87 6.25 -19.01 -0.66
N THR A 88 7.42 -18.39 -0.76
CA THR A 88 8.18 -18.35 -2.02
C THR A 88 9.69 -18.35 -1.78
N PRO A 89 10.53 -18.96 -2.63
CA PRO A 89 11.99 -18.89 -2.49
C PRO A 89 12.58 -17.55 -2.96
N GLY A 90 11.75 -16.65 -3.51
CA GLY A 90 12.16 -15.30 -3.92
C GLY A 90 11.64 -14.22 -2.96
N SER A 91 11.66 -12.98 -3.44
CA SER A 91 10.98 -11.86 -2.78
C SER A 91 9.55 -11.68 -3.31
N MET A 92 8.69 -11.04 -2.51
CA MET A 92 7.40 -10.52 -2.97
C MET A 92 7.46 -9.01 -2.94
N LYS A 93 7.14 -8.41 -4.09
CA LYS A 93 6.79 -7.01 -4.17
C LYS A 93 5.48 -6.80 -3.40
N LEU A 94 5.58 -6.32 -2.16
CA LEU A 94 4.44 -6.02 -1.30
C LEU A 94 3.72 -4.74 -1.71
N THR A 95 4.41 -3.92 -2.48
CA THR A 95 3.84 -2.77 -3.14
C THR A 95 3.26 -3.20 -4.49
N THR A 96 2.12 -2.62 -4.80
CA THR A 96 1.68 -2.41 -6.16
C THR A 96 1.75 -0.89 -6.37
N PRO A 97 1.71 -0.40 -7.61
CA PRO A 97 1.45 1.01 -7.89
C PRO A 97 0.19 1.56 -7.19
N TYR A 98 -0.66 0.66 -6.68
CA TYR A 98 -1.90 0.94 -5.98
C TYR A 98 -1.90 0.59 -4.48
N THR A 99 -0.75 0.31 -3.84
CA THR A 99 -0.69 0.06 -2.37
C THR A 99 0.40 0.85 -1.65
N ASN A 100 1.33 1.50 -2.36
CA ASN A 100 2.26 2.44 -1.73
C ASN A 100 1.62 3.83 -1.58
N TYR A 101 0.87 4.04 -0.51
CA TYR A 101 0.26 5.35 -0.22
C TYR A 101 0.89 6.02 0.99
N ILE A 102 1.06 7.34 0.88
CA ILE A 102 1.18 8.20 2.06
C ILE A 102 -0.20 8.77 2.37
N ASN A 103 -0.72 8.48 3.56
CA ASN A 103 -2.04 8.94 4.01
C ASN A 103 -1.94 10.23 4.83
N TYR A 104 -2.97 11.07 4.71
CA TYR A 104 -3.13 12.31 5.48
C TYR A 104 -4.59 12.37 5.96
N GLU A 105 -4.78 12.38 7.28
CA GLU A 105 -6.10 12.37 7.92
C GLU A 105 -6.75 13.76 7.84
N ALA A 106 -8.06 13.81 7.58
CA ALA A 106 -8.76 15.08 7.43
C ALA A 106 -8.92 15.81 8.76
N GLU A 107 -9.04 15.09 9.87
CA GLU A 107 -9.14 15.66 11.21
C GLU A 107 -7.88 16.40 11.67
N ASP A 108 -6.72 16.09 11.09
CA ASP A 108 -5.45 16.76 11.33
C ASP A 108 -5.20 17.93 10.35
N ALA A 109 -6.04 18.06 9.31
CA ALA A 109 -5.91 19.08 8.30
C ALA A 109 -6.45 20.45 8.75
N LYS A 110 -6.06 21.50 8.04
CA LYS A 110 -6.55 22.85 8.31
C LYS A 110 -7.98 23.02 7.78
N LEU A 111 -8.91 23.29 8.69
CA LEU A 111 -10.33 23.49 8.35
C LEU A 111 -10.65 24.96 8.09
N SER A 112 -11.60 25.23 7.19
CA SER A 112 -12.11 26.58 6.94
C SER A 112 -13.63 26.67 7.03
N GLY A 113 -14.12 27.87 7.34
CA GLY A 113 -15.55 28.14 7.43
C GLY A 113 -16.22 27.32 8.53
N LYS A 114 -17.26 26.55 8.15
CA LYS A 114 -18.03 25.70 9.05
C LYS A 114 -17.57 24.24 9.06
N SER A 115 -16.53 23.89 8.29
CA SER A 115 -16.02 22.52 8.27
C SER A 115 -15.52 22.14 9.67
N SER A 116 -15.90 20.96 10.14
CA SER A 116 -15.64 20.54 11.51
C SER A 116 -15.41 19.03 11.59
N VAL A 117 -14.56 18.63 12.53
CA VAL A 117 -14.32 17.22 12.86
C VAL A 117 -15.56 16.61 13.52
N THR A 118 -15.94 15.43 13.06
CA THR A 118 -16.92 14.55 13.67
C THR A 118 -16.22 13.26 14.08
N SER A 119 -16.37 12.86 15.34
CA SER A 119 -15.73 11.66 15.91
C SER A 119 -16.71 10.86 16.78
N GLY A 120 -16.22 9.81 17.45
CA GLY A 120 -17.03 8.98 18.34
C GLY A 120 -17.97 8.06 17.56
N LYS A 121 -19.23 7.94 17.99
CA LYS A 121 -20.17 6.97 17.40
C LYS A 121 -20.36 7.15 15.88
N ASP A 122 -20.27 8.40 15.42
CA ASP A 122 -20.55 8.77 14.03
C ASP A 122 -19.28 8.66 13.17
N GLY A 123 -18.09 8.85 13.75
CA GLY A 123 -16.79 8.72 13.07
C GLY A 123 -16.13 7.35 13.19
N LYS A 124 -16.64 6.41 13.99
CA LYS A 124 -15.97 5.13 14.33
C LYS A 124 -15.55 4.23 13.17
N PHE A 125 -16.13 4.42 11.98
CA PHE A 125 -15.81 3.63 10.78
C PHE A 125 -14.83 4.34 9.84
N SER A 126 -14.51 5.59 10.13
CA SER A 126 -13.49 6.38 9.47
C SER A 126 -12.09 5.98 9.94
N SER A 127 -11.09 6.29 9.13
CA SER A 127 -9.70 6.28 9.58
C SER A 127 -9.55 7.20 10.79
N GLY A 128 -8.68 6.85 11.74
CA GLY A 128 -8.53 7.62 12.99
C GLY A 128 -9.79 7.68 13.89
N GLY A 129 -10.92 7.08 13.48
CA GLY A 129 -12.21 7.20 14.16
C GLY A 129 -12.88 8.57 14.00
N ALA A 130 -12.47 9.36 13.00
CA ALA A 130 -12.99 10.70 12.76
C ALA A 130 -13.05 11.07 11.26
N TYR A 131 -13.88 12.06 10.92
CA TYR A 131 -13.91 12.65 9.58
C TYR A 131 -14.26 14.13 9.68
N VAL A 132 -14.08 14.89 8.60
CA VAL A 132 -14.51 16.29 8.51
C VAL A 132 -15.81 16.43 7.73
N GLY A 133 -16.83 16.94 8.41
CA GLY A 133 -18.14 17.28 7.81
C GLY A 133 -18.22 18.74 7.38
N TYR A 134 -19.40 19.13 6.86
CA TYR A 134 -19.72 20.52 6.48
C TYR A 134 -18.72 21.16 5.51
N VAL A 135 -18.25 20.38 4.54
CA VAL A 135 -17.27 20.81 3.51
C VAL A 135 -17.93 21.61 2.38
N GLY A 136 -19.26 21.55 2.27
CA GLY A 136 -20.04 22.35 1.32
C GLY A 136 -20.45 23.72 1.86
N GLY A 137 -20.49 24.71 0.98
CA GLY A 137 -20.80 26.12 1.27
C GLY A 137 -19.61 27.05 1.00
N ALA A 138 -19.90 28.31 0.71
CA ALA A 138 -18.88 29.32 0.47
C ALA A 138 -17.93 29.44 1.68
N GLY A 139 -16.62 29.34 1.44
CA GLY A 139 -15.58 29.43 2.47
C GLY A 139 -15.31 28.14 3.26
N ASN A 140 -16.13 27.09 3.08
CA ASN A 140 -15.92 25.80 3.74
C ASN A 140 -14.87 24.97 2.99
N GLY A 141 -14.15 24.11 3.70
CA GLY A 141 -13.12 23.28 3.11
C GLY A 141 -12.17 22.62 4.11
N VAL A 142 -11.41 21.67 3.58
CA VAL A 142 -10.33 20.93 4.26
C VAL A 142 -9.04 21.17 3.47
N THR A 143 -7.99 21.66 4.11
CA THR A 143 -6.71 21.95 3.46
C THR A 143 -5.60 21.15 4.14
N PHE A 144 -5.02 20.22 3.39
CA PHE A 144 -3.81 19.48 3.75
C PHE A 144 -2.61 20.30 3.29
N ASP A 145 -1.83 20.86 4.21
CA ASP A 145 -0.70 21.76 3.92
C ASP A 145 0.68 21.12 4.17
N ASN A 146 0.70 19.81 4.41
CA ASN A 146 1.87 19.01 4.72
C ASN A 146 2.07 17.84 3.72
N VAL A 147 1.45 17.88 2.54
CA VAL A 147 1.52 16.79 1.56
C VAL A 147 2.91 16.77 0.92
N ARG A 148 3.75 15.81 1.31
CA ARG A 148 5.14 15.72 0.86
C ARG A 148 5.32 14.63 -0.20
N VAL A 149 6.03 14.99 -1.28
CA VAL A 149 6.59 14.05 -2.26
C VAL A 149 8.05 14.37 -2.53
N ASP A 150 8.88 13.37 -2.84
CA ASP A 150 10.32 13.59 -3.01
C ASP A 150 10.67 14.25 -4.35
N THR A 151 9.91 13.93 -5.40
CA THR A 151 10.13 14.41 -6.76
C THR A 151 8.89 15.12 -7.28
N ALA A 152 9.07 16.16 -8.08
CA ALA A 152 7.94 16.74 -8.81
C ALA A 152 7.41 15.74 -9.84
N GLY A 153 6.10 15.71 -10.06
CA GLY A 153 5.52 14.79 -11.03
C GLY A 153 4.01 14.67 -10.92
N LYS A 154 3.47 13.74 -11.72
CA LYS A 154 2.06 13.36 -11.71
C LYS A 154 1.86 12.22 -10.71
N TYR A 155 0.92 12.40 -9.79
CA TYR A 155 0.60 11.44 -8.73
C TYR A 155 -0.90 11.12 -8.75
N THR A 156 -1.26 9.90 -8.35
CA THR A 156 -2.66 9.56 -8.08
C THR A 156 -3.02 10.04 -6.68
N LEU A 157 -3.92 11.02 -6.59
CA LEU A 157 -4.56 11.42 -5.35
C LEU A 157 -5.83 10.59 -5.16
N ARG A 158 -5.84 9.75 -4.14
CA ARG A 158 -7.03 9.04 -3.67
C ARG A 158 -7.68 9.83 -2.54
N ILE A 159 -8.98 10.06 -2.64
CA ILE A 159 -9.78 10.80 -1.67
C ILE A 159 -10.81 9.85 -1.08
N TYR A 160 -10.75 9.63 0.23
CA TYR A 160 -11.74 8.86 0.98
C TYR A 160 -12.80 9.82 1.52
N TYR A 161 -14.06 9.51 1.23
CA TYR A 161 -15.18 10.37 1.55
C TYR A 161 -16.41 9.58 1.97
N ILE A 162 -17.34 10.28 2.63
CA ILE A 162 -18.63 9.75 3.05
C ILE A 162 -19.72 10.64 2.48
N SER A 163 -20.71 10.02 1.82
CA SER A 163 -21.87 10.76 1.33
C SER A 163 -23.10 9.86 1.14
N GLY A 164 -24.17 10.19 1.86
CA GLY A 164 -25.46 9.51 1.78
C GLY A 164 -26.30 9.87 0.54
N GLU A 165 -25.84 10.84 -0.25
CA GLU A 165 -26.48 11.32 -1.46
C GLU A 165 -25.43 11.79 -2.48
N PRO A 166 -25.77 11.94 -3.77
CA PRO A 166 -24.87 12.52 -4.76
C PRO A 166 -24.44 13.95 -4.38
N ARG A 167 -23.15 14.14 -4.14
CA ARG A 167 -22.53 15.45 -3.89
C ARG A 167 -21.39 15.70 -4.87
N SER A 168 -20.88 16.92 -4.89
CA SER A 168 -19.68 17.25 -5.66
C SER A 168 -18.58 17.80 -4.77
N LEU A 169 -17.34 17.66 -5.23
CA LEU A 169 -16.15 18.07 -4.52
C LEU A 169 -15.19 18.75 -5.51
N LYS A 170 -14.67 19.92 -5.16
CA LYS A 170 -13.61 20.61 -5.90
C LYS A 170 -12.28 20.37 -5.21
N VAL A 171 -11.24 20.26 -6.03
CA VAL A 171 -9.86 20.04 -5.59
C VAL A 171 -8.98 21.16 -6.10
N ASP A 172 -8.31 21.85 -5.20
CA ASP A 172 -7.19 22.75 -5.53
C ASP A 172 -5.88 22.09 -5.08
N VAL A 173 -4.84 22.26 -5.90
CA VAL A 173 -3.46 21.87 -5.56
C VAL A 173 -2.57 23.10 -5.69
N ASN A 174 -1.78 23.38 -4.65
CA ASN A 174 -0.89 24.55 -4.57
C ASN A 174 -1.61 25.87 -4.92
N GLY A 175 -2.84 26.02 -4.44
CA GLY A 175 -3.68 27.20 -4.64
C GLY A 175 -4.32 27.32 -6.03
N LYS A 176 -4.19 26.31 -6.90
CA LYS A 176 -4.78 26.29 -8.25
C LYS A 176 -5.87 25.24 -8.35
N PHE A 177 -6.98 25.61 -8.97
CA PHE A 177 -8.06 24.67 -9.26
C PHE A 177 -7.59 23.57 -10.22
N VAL A 178 -7.81 22.31 -9.82
CA VAL A 178 -7.47 21.13 -10.62
C VAL A 178 -8.73 20.54 -11.26
N GLN A 179 -9.70 20.16 -10.43
CA GLN A 179 -10.85 19.40 -10.90
C GLN A 179 -12.06 19.55 -9.97
N LYS A 180 -13.25 19.44 -10.57
CA LYS A 180 -14.51 19.15 -9.87
C LYS A 180 -14.85 17.68 -10.09
N ILE A 181 -15.03 16.95 -9.00
CA ILE A 181 -15.51 15.57 -8.98
C ILE A 181 -17.01 15.62 -8.72
N ASP A 182 -17.79 15.14 -9.69
CA ASP A 182 -19.23 15.04 -9.57
C ASP A 182 -19.63 13.64 -9.07
N ASN A 183 -20.83 13.56 -8.49
CA ASN A 183 -21.43 12.30 -8.02
C ASN A 183 -20.58 11.54 -6.98
N CYS A 184 -19.95 12.27 -6.06
CA CYS A 184 -19.40 11.72 -4.82
C CYS A 184 -20.55 11.15 -3.99
N TYR A 185 -20.79 9.86 -4.14
CA TYR A 185 -21.89 9.14 -3.52
C TYR A 185 -21.43 7.78 -3.02
N ALA A 186 -21.59 7.47 -1.74
CA ALA A 186 -21.19 6.19 -1.17
C ALA A 186 -22.36 5.20 -1.24
N ASN A 187 -23.40 5.43 -0.46
CA ASN A 187 -24.60 4.60 -0.38
C ASN A 187 -25.83 5.47 -0.07
N LYS A 188 -27.03 5.01 -0.42
CA LYS A 188 -28.27 5.80 -0.24
C LYS A 188 -28.59 6.01 1.25
N GLY A 189 -28.62 7.26 1.69
CA GLY A 189 -28.95 7.66 3.05
C GLY A 189 -27.90 7.29 4.11
N ASP A 190 -26.75 6.76 3.69
CA ASP A 190 -25.70 6.28 4.58
C ASP A 190 -24.61 7.35 4.74
N TRP A 191 -24.51 7.90 5.95
CA TRP A 191 -23.53 8.91 6.35
C TRP A 191 -22.39 8.31 7.17
N THR A 192 -22.16 7.01 7.03
CA THR A 192 -21.07 6.26 7.68
C THR A 192 -20.27 5.41 6.70
N GLY A 193 -20.87 5.01 5.57
CA GLY A 193 -20.20 4.25 4.52
C GLY A 193 -19.11 5.04 3.81
N LEU A 194 -17.88 4.51 3.87
CA LEU A 194 -16.72 5.04 3.17
C LEU A 194 -16.73 4.66 1.69
N ARG A 195 -16.33 5.61 0.85
CA ARG A 195 -15.98 5.36 -0.56
C ARG A 195 -14.73 6.14 -0.91
N ALA A 196 -14.01 5.68 -1.93
CA ALA A 196 -12.86 6.37 -2.46
C ALA A 196 -13.07 6.75 -3.93
N VAL A 197 -12.47 7.87 -4.32
CA VAL A 197 -12.28 8.27 -5.71
C VAL A 197 -10.80 8.57 -5.95
N ASN A 198 -10.31 8.26 -7.15
CA ASN A 198 -8.96 8.59 -7.57
C ASN A 198 -9.02 9.70 -8.61
N ILE A 199 -8.15 10.68 -8.49
CA ILE A 199 -7.85 11.66 -9.53
C ILE A 199 -6.35 11.79 -9.71
N ASP A 200 -5.93 12.25 -10.87
CA ASP A 200 -4.53 12.59 -11.11
C ASP A 200 -4.26 14.05 -10.74
N VAL A 201 -3.15 14.30 -10.05
CA VAL A 201 -2.70 15.65 -9.68
C VAL A 201 -1.22 15.84 -10.01
N GLU A 202 -0.84 17.09 -10.31
CA GLU A 202 0.58 17.48 -10.42
C GLU A 202 1.07 18.04 -9.08
N LEU A 203 2.12 17.42 -8.52
CA LEU A 203 2.77 17.85 -7.27
C LEU A 203 4.19 18.33 -7.55
N ALA A 204 4.61 19.37 -6.84
CA ALA A 204 6.01 19.80 -6.80
C ALA A 204 6.81 18.91 -5.85
N GLY A 205 8.12 18.77 -6.08
CA GLY A 205 9.01 18.13 -5.11
C GLY A 205 9.03 18.93 -3.81
N GLY A 206 8.98 18.24 -2.67
CA GLY A 206 8.82 18.84 -1.35
C GLY A 206 7.36 18.89 -0.90
N VAL A 207 7.01 19.94 -0.15
CA VAL A 207 5.69 20.11 0.48
C VAL A 207 4.71 20.79 -0.49
N ASN A 208 3.51 20.25 -0.57
CA ASN A 208 2.39 20.71 -1.38
C ASN A 208 1.17 20.95 -0.51
N THR A 209 0.26 21.80 -1.01
CA THR A 209 -1.05 22.00 -0.39
C THR A 209 -2.13 21.38 -1.25
N ILE A 210 -3.05 20.61 -0.66
CA ILE A 210 -4.25 20.07 -1.31
C ILE A 210 -5.47 20.57 -0.56
N LYS A 211 -6.40 21.24 -1.24
CA LYS A 211 -7.64 21.73 -0.65
C LYS A 211 -8.85 21.06 -1.28
N LEU A 212 -9.72 20.53 -0.44
CA LEU A 212 -11.00 19.91 -0.80
C LEU A 212 -12.14 20.80 -0.33
N TYR A 213 -13.04 21.19 -1.22
CA TYR A 213 -14.12 22.14 -0.91
C TYR A 213 -15.31 22.01 -1.85
N ASN A 214 -16.44 22.61 -1.52
CA ASN A 214 -17.50 22.86 -2.49
C ASN A 214 -18.21 24.18 -2.19
N ASP A 215 -17.89 25.24 -2.93
CA ASP A 215 -18.44 26.58 -2.76
C ASP A 215 -19.83 26.78 -3.40
N GLN A 216 -20.31 25.81 -4.20
CA GLN A 216 -21.57 25.91 -4.97
C GLN A 216 -22.60 24.83 -4.57
N GLY A 217 -22.51 24.29 -3.34
CA GLY A 217 -23.48 23.31 -2.84
C GLY A 217 -22.94 22.48 -1.68
N ASN A 218 -23.58 21.34 -1.43
CA ASN A 218 -23.14 20.40 -0.41
C ASN A 218 -21.92 19.60 -0.88
N GLY A 219 -20.90 19.50 -0.03
CA GLY A 219 -19.75 18.63 -0.21
C GLY A 219 -19.91 17.31 0.56
N PRO A 220 -19.29 16.21 0.12
CA PRO A 220 -19.19 15.01 0.95
C PRO A 220 -18.39 15.29 2.22
N SER A 221 -18.55 14.47 3.25
CA SER A 221 -17.62 14.47 4.39
C SER A 221 -16.31 13.82 3.95
N ILE A 222 -15.17 14.31 4.44
CA ILE A 222 -13.84 13.84 4.07
C ILE A 222 -13.24 13.05 5.22
N ASP A 223 -12.83 11.83 4.95
CA ASP A 223 -12.14 10.96 5.89
C ASP A 223 -10.64 11.24 5.83
N ARG A 224 -10.03 10.94 4.69
CA ARG A 224 -8.59 11.15 4.46
C ARG A 224 -8.26 11.31 2.99
N ILE A 225 -7.04 11.76 2.72
CA ILE A 225 -6.43 11.63 1.40
C ILE A 225 -5.23 10.69 1.43
N ALA A 226 -4.92 10.13 0.27
CA ALA A 226 -3.78 9.25 0.10
C ALA A 226 -3.09 9.55 -1.24
N ILE A 227 -1.77 9.77 -1.21
CA ILE A 227 -0.96 9.96 -2.41
C ILE A 227 -0.34 8.63 -2.77
N ALA A 228 -0.68 8.08 -3.95
CA ALA A 228 0.01 6.91 -4.47
C ALA A 228 1.42 7.34 -4.85
N ILE A 229 2.41 6.85 -4.12
CA ILE A 229 3.81 7.03 -4.48
C ILE A 229 4.08 6.03 -5.59
N PRO A 230 4.35 6.50 -6.83
CA PRO A 230 4.73 5.59 -7.89
C PRO A 230 5.96 4.83 -7.42
N GLU A 231 5.99 3.53 -7.69
CA GLU A 231 7.18 2.74 -7.42
C GLU A 231 8.33 3.38 -8.17
N ARG A 232 9.27 3.92 -7.41
CA ARG A 232 10.49 4.42 -7.99
C ARG A 232 11.31 3.17 -8.27
N GLU A 233 11.55 2.89 -9.53
CA GLU A 233 12.67 2.03 -9.89
C GLU A 233 13.93 2.70 -9.35
N LEU A 234 14.37 2.24 -8.18
CA LEU A 234 15.62 2.67 -7.59
C LEU A 234 16.70 2.07 -8.48
N ARG A 235 17.39 2.93 -9.22
CA ARG A 235 18.50 2.52 -10.08
C ARG A 235 19.49 1.71 -9.24
N GLY A 236 19.61 0.43 -9.59
CA GLY A 236 20.43 -0.59 -8.96
C GLY A 236 19.90 -1.24 -7.67
N ASP A 237 18.62 -1.09 -7.31
CA ASP A 237 17.93 -1.98 -6.35
C ASP A 237 17.56 -3.30 -7.05
N LEU A 238 18.53 -4.20 -7.17
CA LEU A 238 18.43 -5.41 -7.99
C LEU A 238 17.70 -6.56 -7.28
N ASN A 239 17.57 -6.50 -5.96
CA ASN A 239 16.80 -7.47 -5.18
C ASN A 239 15.35 -7.00 -4.90
N PHE A 240 15.03 -5.75 -5.24
CA PHE A 240 13.74 -5.06 -5.04
C PHE A 240 13.32 -4.95 -3.58
N ASP A 241 14.27 -4.76 -2.68
CA ASP A 241 14.01 -4.57 -1.25
C ASP A 241 13.78 -3.10 -0.86
N GLY A 242 13.84 -2.19 -1.83
CA GLY A 242 13.64 -0.75 -1.65
C GLY A 242 14.91 -0.04 -1.16
N LYS A 243 16.04 -0.74 -1.09
CA LYS A 243 17.35 -0.19 -0.77
C LYS A 243 18.30 -0.47 -1.92
N CYS A 244 19.41 0.26 -1.91
CA CYS A 244 20.42 0.14 -2.92
C CYS A 244 21.74 -0.07 -2.19
N ASP A 245 22.12 -1.34 -1.98
CA ASP A 245 23.18 -1.71 -1.06
C ASP A 245 24.11 -2.82 -1.56
N LEU A 246 24.90 -3.42 -0.66
CA LEU A 246 25.88 -4.43 -1.00
C LEU A 246 25.25 -5.71 -1.56
N LEU A 247 24.02 -6.05 -1.19
CA LEU A 247 23.30 -7.21 -1.70
C LEU A 247 23.00 -7.06 -3.19
N ASP A 248 22.65 -5.86 -3.63
CA ASP A 248 22.46 -5.54 -5.04
C ASP A 248 23.78 -5.59 -5.81
N LEU A 249 24.86 -5.07 -5.22
CA LEU A 249 26.19 -5.15 -5.82
C LEU A 249 26.60 -6.62 -6.05
N ILE A 250 26.25 -7.52 -5.11
CA ILE A 250 26.49 -8.96 -5.25
C ILE A 250 25.65 -9.53 -6.39
N LEU A 251 24.39 -9.12 -6.56
CA LEU A 251 23.55 -9.56 -7.69
C LEU A 251 24.10 -9.08 -9.03
N LEU A 252 24.50 -7.81 -9.13
CA LEU A 252 25.17 -7.26 -10.32
C LEU A 252 26.45 -8.03 -10.65
N THR A 253 27.26 -8.32 -9.62
CA THR A 253 28.48 -9.13 -9.77
C THR A 253 28.15 -10.52 -10.30
N LYS A 254 27.15 -11.20 -9.73
CA LYS A 254 26.74 -12.55 -10.17
C LYS A 254 26.25 -12.54 -11.62
N TYR A 255 25.48 -11.53 -12.01
CA TYR A 255 25.01 -11.37 -13.38
C TYR A 255 26.18 -11.21 -14.37
N ILE A 256 27.10 -10.28 -14.10
CA ILE A 256 28.30 -10.04 -14.95
C ILE A 256 29.15 -11.31 -15.11
N HIS A 257 29.22 -12.15 -14.07
CA HIS A 257 29.95 -13.42 -14.11
C HIS A 257 29.12 -14.60 -14.68
N GLY A 258 27.91 -14.36 -15.16
CA GLY A 258 27.03 -15.40 -15.73
C GLY A 258 26.47 -16.38 -14.70
N LEU A 259 26.49 -16.03 -13.41
CA LEU A 259 26.01 -16.85 -12.30
C LEU A 259 24.53 -16.58 -11.95
N ALA A 260 23.95 -15.52 -12.52
CA ALA A 260 22.54 -15.17 -12.39
C ALA A 260 22.03 -14.53 -13.68
N GLY A 261 20.72 -14.60 -13.91
CA GLY A 261 20.04 -13.86 -14.98
C GLY A 261 19.16 -12.76 -14.40
N PHE A 262 18.96 -11.69 -15.17
CA PHE A 262 18.07 -10.58 -14.84
C PHE A 262 16.78 -10.64 -15.64
N ASN A 263 15.68 -10.21 -15.03
CA ASN A 263 14.43 -9.91 -15.74
C ASN A 263 14.47 -8.49 -16.35
N GLU A 264 13.46 -8.11 -17.13
CA GLU A 264 13.41 -6.80 -17.81
C GLU A 264 13.54 -5.61 -16.85
N GLU A 265 12.89 -5.65 -15.68
CA GLU A 265 12.98 -4.59 -14.66
C GLU A 265 14.40 -4.50 -14.08
N GLN A 266 15.02 -5.64 -13.76
CA GLN A 266 16.40 -5.71 -13.26
C GLN A 266 17.40 -5.19 -14.28
N PHE A 267 17.20 -5.46 -15.58
CA PHE A 267 18.06 -4.91 -16.63
C PHE A 267 18.00 -3.39 -16.70
N ALA A 268 16.79 -2.82 -16.63
CA ALA A 268 16.59 -1.38 -16.72
C ALA A 268 17.25 -0.62 -15.57
N ILE A 269 17.25 -1.20 -14.36
CA ILE A 269 17.85 -0.58 -13.17
C ILE A 269 19.32 -0.98 -12.97
N ALA A 270 19.81 -2.07 -13.58
CA ALA A 270 21.20 -2.50 -13.49
C ALA A 270 22.16 -1.66 -14.33
N ASP A 271 21.68 -1.06 -15.42
CA ASP A 271 22.42 -0.06 -16.19
C ASP A 271 22.55 1.18 -15.30
N MET A 272 23.67 1.33 -14.61
CA MET A 272 23.98 2.38 -13.65
C MET A 272 24.62 3.60 -14.31
N ASP A 273 25.29 3.43 -15.45
CA ASP A 273 26.00 4.52 -16.15
C ASP A 273 25.18 5.17 -17.29
N GLY A 274 24.12 4.49 -17.76
CA GLY A 274 23.12 4.96 -18.72
C GLY A 274 23.46 4.63 -20.16
N ASN A 275 24.35 3.67 -20.40
CA ASN A 275 24.84 3.34 -21.73
C ASN A 275 23.97 2.31 -22.48
N GLY A 276 23.00 1.70 -21.81
CA GLY A 276 22.08 0.70 -22.37
C GLY A 276 22.60 -0.74 -22.36
N GLU A 277 23.79 -0.98 -21.83
CA GLU A 277 24.39 -2.29 -21.56
C GLU A 277 24.51 -2.51 -20.05
N VAL A 278 24.60 -3.77 -19.60
CA VAL A 278 24.82 -4.10 -18.18
C VAL A 278 26.16 -4.83 -18.07
N ASP A 279 27.19 -4.15 -17.62
CA ASP A 279 28.57 -4.65 -17.62
C ASP A 279 29.42 -4.17 -16.41
N VAL A 280 30.75 -4.31 -16.54
CA VAL A 280 31.69 -3.96 -15.47
C VAL A 280 31.74 -2.46 -15.17
N PHE A 281 31.35 -1.60 -16.09
CA PHE A 281 31.25 -0.15 -15.87
C PHE A 281 30.08 0.18 -14.95
N ASP A 282 28.96 -0.54 -15.05
CA ASP A 282 27.86 -0.42 -14.10
C ASP A 282 28.27 -0.86 -12.70
N LEU A 283 29.03 -1.96 -12.61
CA LEU A 283 29.58 -2.42 -11.33
C LEU A 283 30.48 -1.35 -10.67
N ALA A 284 31.27 -0.65 -11.48
CA ALA A 284 32.12 0.44 -11.01
C ALA A 284 31.31 1.67 -10.57
N ALA A 285 30.30 2.06 -11.36
CA ALA A 285 29.38 3.13 -11.03
C ALA A 285 28.61 2.83 -9.73
N PHE A 286 28.13 1.60 -9.57
CA PHE A 286 27.43 1.12 -8.39
C PHE A 286 28.30 1.17 -7.14
N LYS A 287 29.54 0.65 -7.20
CA LYS A 287 30.49 0.74 -6.09
C LYS A 287 30.77 2.18 -5.67
N LYS A 288 30.91 3.09 -6.64
CA LYS A 288 31.18 4.50 -6.36
C LYS A 288 30.00 5.15 -5.63
N MET A 289 28.77 4.81 -6.02
CA MET A 289 27.55 5.30 -5.36
C MET A 289 27.44 4.82 -3.91
N LEU A 290 27.81 3.58 -3.61
CA LEU A 290 27.79 3.05 -2.23
C LEU A 290 28.84 3.69 -1.31
N LEU A 291 29.85 4.36 -1.86
CA LEU A 291 30.96 4.96 -1.12
C LEU A 291 30.84 6.48 -0.93
N SER A 292 29.81 7.11 -1.52
CA SER A 292 29.54 8.55 -1.43
C SER A 292 28.51 8.88 -0.35
#